data_AF-A0A7W4G1S0-F1
#
_entry.id   AF-A0A7W4G1S0-F1
#
_cell.length_a   1.000
_cell.length_b   1.000
_cell.length_c   1.000
_cell.angle_alpha   90.00
_cell.angle_beta   90.00
_cell.angle_gamma   90.00
#
_symmetry.space_group_name_H-M   'P 1'
#
loop_
_entity.id
_entity.type
_entity.pdbx_description
1 polymer ?
#
loop_
_entity_poly.entity_id
_entity_poly.type
_entity_poly.pdbx_seq_one_letter_code
_entity_poly.pdbx_strand_id
1 'polypeptide(L)'
;MISYSKYKLIYLCALTLTVNQTYAVENLNNSSNIEQITKQIELDWKNYYKPSKECRPKKLSNNKSFQLFVKCNEQKATQKDQFNKINKEVIEHLKLVRKTELRQLSLEREAKEKALLKKAKEIAVLEDRAREVRRAKKAHEMGLTYQKPLPSNNYISNSMAICKKEWTKRGQLDNRMYQHCLKGQLSGIDKVDELNKKYSEREFYFLIAYPYCIKKWTTRGVANPRMIAHCLNSEIEGKKDVDYYRDNYDRAAIDKIVDAALIQYQSWNMVAYSIKRRIK
;
A
#
# COMPACT_ATOMS: atom_id res chain seq x y z
N MET A 1 -51.99 -37.28 -27.62
CA MET A 1 -51.61 -35.88 -27.32
C MET A 1 -50.78 -35.70 -26.04
N ILE A 2 -50.02 -36.71 -25.57
CA ILE A 2 -49.25 -36.65 -24.30
C ILE A 2 -47.71 -36.65 -24.51
N SER A 3 -47.23 -36.82 -25.75
CA SER A 3 -45.80 -37.01 -26.06
C SER A 3 -44.94 -35.73 -25.95
N TYR A 4 -45.50 -34.54 -26.22
CA TYR A 4 -44.74 -33.27 -26.15
C TYR A 4 -44.37 -32.82 -24.73
N SER A 5 -45.08 -33.31 -23.71
CA SER A 5 -44.83 -32.94 -22.30
C SER A 5 -43.55 -33.60 -21.75
N LYS A 6 -43.28 -34.85 -22.13
CA LYS A 6 -42.11 -35.60 -21.66
C LYS A 6 -40.78 -35.06 -22.20
N TYR A 7 -40.75 -34.59 -23.45
CA TYR A 7 -39.53 -34.00 -24.03
C TYR A 7 -39.22 -32.61 -23.49
N LYS A 8 -40.25 -31.83 -23.15
CA LYS A 8 -40.10 -30.54 -22.49
C LYS A 8 -39.52 -30.72 -21.07
N LEU A 9 -39.96 -31.74 -20.34
CA LEU A 9 -39.41 -32.09 -19.02
C LEU A 9 -37.99 -32.67 -19.09
N ILE A 10 -37.68 -33.54 -20.05
CA ILE A 10 -36.35 -34.11 -20.22
C ILE A 10 -35.33 -33.04 -20.66
N TYR A 11 -35.71 -32.08 -21.49
CA TYR A 11 -34.86 -30.92 -21.84
C TYR A 11 -34.70 -29.94 -20.68
N LEU A 12 -35.76 -29.69 -19.90
CA LEU A 12 -35.71 -28.89 -18.67
C LEU A 12 -34.89 -29.57 -17.56
N CYS A 13 -34.90 -30.91 -17.47
CA CYS A 13 -34.06 -31.68 -16.55
C CYS A 13 -32.61 -31.78 -17.04
N ALA A 14 -32.36 -31.90 -18.34
CA ALA A 14 -31.00 -31.87 -18.89
C ALA A 14 -30.37 -30.49 -18.70
N LEU A 15 -31.11 -29.40 -18.97
CA LEU A 15 -30.68 -28.04 -18.64
C LEU A 15 -30.44 -27.90 -17.13
N THR A 16 -31.34 -28.33 -16.26
CA THR A 16 -31.14 -28.18 -14.81
C THR A 16 -30.07 -29.10 -14.21
N LEU A 17 -29.79 -30.28 -14.78
CA LEU A 17 -28.69 -31.17 -14.36
C LEU A 17 -27.32 -30.75 -14.90
N THR A 18 -27.21 -30.22 -16.12
CA THR A 18 -25.96 -29.58 -16.59
C THR A 18 -25.70 -28.23 -15.93
N VAL A 19 -26.75 -27.54 -15.48
CA VAL A 19 -26.65 -26.30 -14.69
C VAL A 19 -26.28 -26.58 -13.23
N ASN A 20 -26.63 -27.75 -12.67
CA ASN A 20 -26.38 -28.04 -11.25
C ASN A 20 -25.21 -28.98 -10.92
N GLN A 21 -24.73 -29.86 -11.82
CA GLN A 21 -23.78 -30.93 -11.41
C GLN A 21 -22.37 -30.93 -12.02
N THR A 22 -22.07 -30.27 -13.14
CA THR A 22 -20.78 -30.55 -13.84
C THR A 22 -19.67 -29.50 -13.77
N TYR A 23 -19.90 -28.24 -13.41
CA TYR A 23 -18.81 -27.26 -13.31
C TYR A 23 -19.21 -26.15 -12.32
N ALA A 24 -19.21 -26.36 -11.01
CA ALA A 24 -17.99 -26.60 -10.23
C ALA A 24 -16.84 -25.75 -10.80
N VAL A 25 -16.99 -24.45 -10.54
CA VAL A 25 -16.16 -23.25 -10.70
C VAL A 25 -14.63 -23.42 -10.84
N GLU A 26 -14.03 -24.57 -10.52
CA GLU A 26 -12.58 -24.77 -10.58
C GLU A 26 -12.01 -25.09 -11.98
N ASN A 27 -12.82 -25.56 -12.95
CA ASN A 27 -12.31 -26.01 -14.26
C ASN A 27 -12.71 -25.16 -15.49
N LEU A 28 -13.41 -24.02 -15.34
CA LEU A 28 -13.77 -23.15 -16.49
C LEU A 28 -12.66 -22.19 -16.94
N ASN A 29 -11.53 -22.12 -16.22
CA ASN A 29 -10.39 -21.30 -16.63
C ASN A 29 -9.69 -21.83 -17.88
N ASN A 30 -9.93 -23.08 -18.27
CA ASN A 30 -9.32 -23.66 -19.46
C ASN A 30 -10.26 -23.54 -20.66
N SER A 31 -9.88 -22.70 -21.64
CA SER A 31 -10.65 -22.49 -22.88
C SER A 31 -10.99 -23.79 -23.63
N SER A 32 -10.23 -24.86 -23.40
CA SER A 32 -10.48 -26.20 -23.93
C SER A 32 -11.82 -26.81 -23.50
N ASN A 33 -12.35 -26.47 -22.32
CA ASN A 33 -13.56 -27.10 -21.79
C ASN A 33 -14.82 -26.60 -22.48
N ILE A 34 -14.87 -25.33 -22.89
CA ILE A 34 -16.02 -24.82 -23.65
C ILE A 34 -16.10 -25.49 -25.03
N GLU A 35 -14.96 -25.65 -25.70
CA GLU A 35 -14.91 -26.31 -27.00
C GLU A 35 -15.32 -27.78 -26.91
N GLN A 36 -14.91 -28.48 -25.85
CA GLN A 36 -15.33 -29.86 -25.57
C GLN A 36 -16.84 -29.96 -25.29
N ILE A 37 -17.40 -29.07 -24.47
CA ILE A 37 -18.85 -29.03 -24.20
C ILE A 37 -19.63 -28.74 -25.48
N THR A 38 -19.15 -27.83 -26.32
CA THR A 38 -19.79 -27.49 -27.60
C THR A 38 -19.79 -28.70 -28.54
N LYS A 39 -18.64 -29.40 -28.66
CA LYS A 39 -18.52 -30.64 -29.44
C LYS A 39 -19.43 -31.76 -28.91
N GLN A 40 -19.57 -31.87 -27.58
CA GLN A 40 -20.45 -32.87 -26.97
C GLN A 40 -21.93 -32.58 -27.26
N ILE A 41 -22.36 -31.32 -27.13
CA ILE A 41 -23.73 -30.90 -27.47
C ILE A 41 -24.03 -31.19 -28.95
N GLU A 42 -23.09 -30.91 -29.86
CA GLU A 42 -23.24 -31.26 -31.28
C GLU A 42 -23.36 -32.77 -31.50
N LEU A 43 -22.58 -33.58 -30.77
CA LEU A 43 -22.60 -35.04 -30.86
C LEU A 43 -23.94 -35.60 -30.36
N ASP A 44 -24.41 -35.12 -29.21
CA ASP A 44 -25.67 -35.51 -28.60
C ASP A 44 -26.84 -35.13 -29.50
N TRP A 45 -26.78 -33.97 -30.16
CA TRP A 45 -27.76 -33.56 -31.16
C TRP A 45 -27.77 -34.51 -32.37
N LYS A 46 -26.60 -34.83 -32.94
CA LYS A 46 -26.49 -35.79 -34.05
C LYS A 46 -27.07 -37.16 -33.68
N ASN A 47 -26.89 -37.58 -32.43
CA ASN A 47 -27.40 -38.85 -31.93
C ASN A 47 -28.92 -38.83 -31.68
N TYR A 48 -29.44 -37.73 -31.13
CA TYR A 48 -30.85 -37.55 -30.85
C TYR A 48 -31.69 -37.39 -32.12
N TYR A 49 -31.13 -36.76 -33.15
CA TYR A 49 -31.79 -36.49 -34.43
C TYR A 49 -31.64 -37.63 -35.45
N LYS A 50 -31.50 -38.89 -35.01
CA LYS A 50 -31.64 -40.03 -35.94
C LYS A 50 -33.08 -40.05 -36.46
N PRO A 51 -33.30 -40.04 -37.79
CA PRO A 51 -34.64 -39.95 -38.35
C PRO A 51 -35.50 -41.10 -37.81
N SER A 52 -36.60 -40.76 -37.13
CA SER A 52 -37.55 -41.77 -36.69
C SER A 52 -37.94 -42.62 -37.91
N LYS A 53 -37.96 -43.94 -37.74
CA LYS A 53 -38.32 -44.88 -38.81
C LYS A 53 -39.70 -44.58 -39.41
N GLU A 54 -40.52 -43.79 -38.72
CA GLU A 54 -41.88 -43.40 -39.11
C GLU A 54 -41.94 -42.36 -40.24
N CYS A 55 -40.91 -41.53 -40.43
CA CYS A 55 -40.86 -40.57 -41.56
C CYS A 55 -40.10 -41.11 -42.79
N ARG A 56 -39.84 -42.43 -42.85
CA ARG A 56 -39.34 -43.06 -44.07
C ARG A 56 -40.52 -43.33 -45.01
N PRO A 57 -40.42 -42.98 -46.31
CA PRO A 57 -41.49 -43.25 -47.25
C PRO A 57 -41.69 -44.77 -47.38
N LYS A 58 -42.76 -45.32 -46.80
CA LYS A 58 -43.27 -46.64 -47.18
C LYS A 58 -43.93 -46.44 -48.55
N LYS A 59 -43.44 -47.14 -49.58
CA LYS A 59 -43.89 -47.14 -50.99
C LYS A 59 -45.05 -46.16 -51.25
N LEU A 60 -44.74 -45.02 -51.88
CA LEU A 60 -45.64 -43.91 -52.19
C LEU A 60 -46.74 -44.35 -53.18
N SER A 61 -47.72 -45.14 -52.73
CA SER A 61 -48.84 -45.56 -53.59
C SER A 61 -50.10 -44.71 -53.40
N ASN A 62 -50.12 -43.78 -52.44
CA ASN A 62 -51.30 -42.97 -52.15
C ASN A 62 -50.98 -41.53 -51.69
N ASN A 63 -51.75 -40.54 -52.15
CA ASN A 63 -51.52 -39.09 -51.96
C ASN A 63 -51.42 -38.68 -50.46
N LYS A 64 -52.14 -39.39 -49.58
CA LYS A 64 -52.13 -39.17 -48.13
C LYS A 64 -50.75 -39.42 -47.48
N SER A 65 -49.98 -40.38 -47.98
CA SER A 65 -48.63 -40.69 -47.47
C SER A 65 -47.62 -39.61 -47.83
N PHE A 66 -47.78 -38.97 -49.00
CA PHE A 66 -46.94 -37.85 -49.44
C PHE A 66 -47.19 -36.61 -48.59
N GLN A 67 -48.45 -36.27 -48.32
CA GLN A 67 -48.80 -35.13 -47.45
C GLN A 67 -48.26 -35.29 -46.01
N LEU A 68 -48.28 -36.51 -45.46
CA LEU A 68 -47.69 -36.79 -44.14
C LEU A 68 -46.16 -36.65 -44.15
N PHE A 69 -45.51 -37.06 -45.23
CA PHE A 69 -44.07 -36.88 -45.41
C PHE A 69 -43.67 -35.40 -45.48
N VAL A 70 -44.40 -34.59 -46.26
CA VAL A 70 -44.17 -33.13 -46.34
C VAL A 70 -44.35 -32.48 -44.96
N LYS A 71 -45.46 -32.76 -44.25
CA LYS A 71 -45.69 -32.25 -42.89
C LYS A 71 -44.59 -32.65 -41.90
N CYS A 72 -44.07 -33.88 -41.99
CA CYS A 72 -42.96 -34.31 -41.13
C CYS A 72 -41.67 -33.52 -41.44
N ASN A 73 -41.38 -33.22 -42.70
CA ASN A 73 -40.19 -32.44 -43.07
C ASN A 73 -40.32 -30.96 -42.70
N GLU A 74 -41.52 -30.36 -42.83
CA GLU A 74 -41.79 -29.00 -42.36
C GLU A 74 -41.62 -28.90 -40.83
N GLN A 75 -42.17 -29.86 -40.07
CA GLN A 75 -41.97 -29.91 -38.62
C GLN A 75 -40.50 -30.03 -38.24
N LYS A 76 -39.70 -30.79 -39.00
CA LYS A 76 -38.24 -30.90 -38.78
C LYS A 76 -37.51 -29.59 -39.07
N ALA A 77 -37.87 -28.90 -40.14
CA ALA A 77 -37.28 -27.59 -40.46
C ALA A 77 -37.54 -26.60 -39.31
N THR A 78 -38.80 -26.50 -38.86
CA THR A 78 -39.17 -25.63 -37.73
C THR A 78 -38.45 -26.02 -36.43
N GLN A 79 -38.31 -27.32 -36.14
CA GLN A 79 -37.56 -27.77 -34.95
C GLN A 79 -36.07 -27.45 -35.03
N LYS A 80 -35.46 -27.58 -36.21
CA LYS A 80 -34.06 -27.22 -36.45
C LYS A 80 -33.82 -25.73 -36.27
N ASP A 81 -34.72 -24.89 -36.77
CA ASP A 81 -34.62 -23.43 -36.63
C ASP A 81 -34.81 -23.00 -35.16
N GLN A 82 -35.76 -23.60 -34.45
CA GLN A 82 -35.93 -23.38 -33.01
C GLN A 82 -34.68 -23.79 -32.22
N PHE A 83 -34.08 -24.93 -32.54
CA PHE A 83 -32.86 -25.39 -31.89
C PHE A 83 -31.68 -24.46 -32.17
N ASN A 84 -31.48 -24.05 -33.43
CA ASN A 84 -30.42 -23.11 -33.79
C ASN A 84 -30.59 -21.76 -33.07
N LYS A 85 -31.84 -21.28 -32.93
CA LYS A 85 -32.15 -20.07 -32.17
C LYS A 85 -31.78 -20.23 -30.69
N ILE A 86 -32.20 -21.32 -30.05
CA ILE A 86 -31.89 -21.63 -28.65
C ILE A 86 -30.36 -21.73 -28.46
N ASN A 87 -29.65 -22.43 -29.33
CA ASN A 87 -28.19 -22.55 -29.23
C ASN A 87 -27.48 -21.21 -29.34
N LYS A 88 -27.93 -20.34 -30.26
CA LYS A 88 -27.39 -18.99 -30.39
C LYS A 88 -27.60 -18.18 -29.10
N GLU A 89 -28.81 -18.24 -28.53
CA GLU A 89 -29.13 -17.56 -27.26
C GLU A 89 -28.29 -18.10 -26.09
N VAL A 90 -28.12 -19.43 -25.99
CA VAL A 90 -27.28 -20.08 -24.98
C VAL A 90 -25.81 -19.66 -25.13
N ILE A 91 -25.27 -19.64 -26.35
CA ILE A 91 -23.88 -19.22 -26.60
C ILE A 91 -23.67 -17.75 -26.20
N GLU A 92 -24.58 -16.85 -26.57
CA GLU A 92 -24.49 -15.44 -26.18
C GLU A 92 -24.62 -15.24 -24.66
N HIS A 93 -25.50 -16.00 -24.01
CA HIS A 93 -25.60 -16.00 -22.55
C HIS A 93 -24.30 -16.48 -21.89
N LEU A 94 -23.70 -17.57 -22.37
CA LEU A 94 -22.42 -18.08 -21.85
C LEU A 94 -21.27 -17.09 -22.04
N LYS A 95 -21.22 -16.38 -23.18
CA LYS A 95 -20.25 -15.29 -23.40
C LYS A 95 -20.43 -14.16 -22.39
N LEU A 96 -21.68 -13.77 -22.10
CA LEU A 96 -21.97 -12.72 -21.14
C LEU A 96 -21.56 -13.12 -19.72
N VAL A 97 -21.93 -14.34 -19.29
CA VAL A 97 -21.56 -14.89 -17.97
C VAL A 97 -20.04 -14.91 -17.79
N ARG A 98 -19.30 -15.44 -18.79
CA ARG A 98 -17.83 -15.45 -18.76
C ARG A 98 -17.24 -14.04 -18.68
N LYS A 99 -17.82 -13.08 -19.42
CA LYS A 99 -17.37 -11.68 -19.38
C LYS A 99 -17.61 -11.05 -18.00
N THR A 100 -18.73 -11.36 -17.34
CA THR A 100 -19.00 -10.87 -15.98
C THR A 100 -18.09 -11.51 -14.94
N GLU A 101 -17.82 -12.81 -15.03
CA GLU A 101 -16.88 -13.51 -14.13
C GLU A 101 -15.46 -12.95 -14.26
N LEU A 102 -14.98 -12.75 -15.48
CA LEU A 102 -13.66 -12.14 -15.72
C LEU A 102 -13.56 -10.73 -15.15
N ARG A 103 -14.62 -9.93 -15.25
CA ARG A 103 -14.68 -8.59 -14.63
C ARG A 103 -14.63 -8.69 -13.10
N GLN A 104 -15.39 -9.62 -12.51
CA GLN A 104 -15.41 -9.83 -11.07
C GLN A 104 -14.03 -10.27 -10.54
N LEU A 105 -13.38 -11.21 -11.23
CA LEU A 105 -12.02 -11.65 -10.91
C LEU A 105 -11.00 -10.51 -11.04
N SER A 106 -11.14 -9.65 -12.04
CA SER A 106 -10.27 -8.47 -12.20
C SER A 106 -10.42 -7.49 -11.02
N LEU A 107 -11.65 -7.21 -10.61
CA LEU A 107 -11.94 -6.32 -9.46
C LEU A 107 -11.43 -6.93 -8.15
N GLU A 108 -11.57 -8.25 -7.97
CA GLU A 108 -11.06 -8.94 -6.79
C GLU A 108 -9.53 -8.89 -6.71
N ARG A 109 -8.83 -9.06 -7.85
CA ARG A 109 -7.37 -8.93 -7.93
C ARG A 109 -6.91 -7.52 -7.58
N GLU A 110 -7.56 -6.49 -8.12
CA GLU A 110 -7.25 -5.09 -7.82
C GLU A 110 -7.47 -4.77 -6.33
N ALA A 111 -8.57 -5.28 -5.74
CA ALA A 111 -8.84 -5.12 -4.32
C ALA A 111 -7.78 -5.82 -3.44
N LYS A 112 -7.37 -7.04 -3.82
CA LYS A 112 -6.29 -7.78 -3.16
C LYS A 112 -4.95 -7.05 -3.25
N GLU A 113 -4.61 -6.50 -4.42
CA GLU A 113 -3.39 -5.73 -4.62
C GLU A 113 -3.38 -4.45 -3.77
N LYS A 114 -4.48 -3.70 -3.76
CA LYS A 114 -4.64 -2.51 -2.89
C LYS A 114 -4.51 -2.87 -1.41
N ALA A 115 -5.07 -4.01 -0.98
CA ALA A 115 -4.96 -4.49 0.39
C ALA A 115 -3.52 -4.90 0.76
N LEU A 116 -2.80 -5.57 -0.15
CA LEU A 116 -1.38 -5.91 0.03
C LEU A 116 -0.51 -4.66 0.10
N LEU A 117 -0.74 -3.67 -0.77
CA LEU A 117 -0.01 -2.41 -0.74
C LEU A 117 -0.24 -1.65 0.58
N LYS A 118 -1.48 -1.66 1.10
CA LYS A 118 -1.78 -1.08 2.42
C LYS A 118 -1.00 -1.78 3.54
N LYS A 119 -0.99 -3.12 3.57
CA LYS A 119 -0.22 -3.90 4.55
C LYS A 119 1.29 -3.66 4.45
N ALA A 120 1.82 -3.55 3.23
CA ALA A 120 3.24 -3.24 3.01
C ALA A 120 3.63 -1.87 3.61
N LYS A 121 2.77 -0.86 3.46
CA LYS A 121 2.97 0.47 4.09
C LYS A 121 2.94 0.39 5.61
N GLU A 122 2.00 -0.38 6.18
CA GLU A 122 1.93 -0.58 7.64
C GLU A 122 3.18 -1.29 8.17
N ILE A 123 3.67 -2.33 7.49
CA ILE A 123 4.92 -3.02 7.83
C ILE A 123 6.11 -2.05 7.78
N ALA A 124 6.23 -1.23 6.74
CA ALA A 124 7.31 -0.25 6.65
C ALA A 124 7.32 0.74 7.83
N VAL A 125 6.15 1.22 8.26
CA VAL A 125 6.02 2.09 9.44
C VAL A 125 6.45 1.36 10.72
N LEU A 126 6.06 0.09 10.89
CA LEU A 126 6.45 -0.71 12.05
C LEU A 126 7.94 -1.01 12.08
N GLU A 127 8.54 -1.30 10.93
CA GLU A 127 9.99 -1.48 10.81
C GLU A 127 10.77 -0.21 11.16
N ASP A 128 10.30 0.95 10.72
CA ASP A 128 10.89 2.25 11.09
C ASP A 128 10.83 2.47 12.60
N ARG A 129 9.67 2.23 13.25
CA ARG A 129 9.55 2.28 14.71
C ARG A 129 10.49 1.28 15.42
N ALA A 130 10.60 0.06 14.90
CA ALA A 130 11.50 -0.95 15.46
C ALA A 130 12.99 -0.57 15.29
N ARG A 131 13.35 0.14 14.21
CA ARG A 131 14.69 0.71 14.02
C ARG A 131 14.95 1.85 15.02
N GLU A 132 13.97 2.73 15.24
CA GLU A 132 14.02 3.80 16.23
C GLU A 132 14.27 3.23 17.64
N VAL A 133 13.44 2.30 18.10
CA VAL A 133 13.62 1.64 19.40
C VAL A 133 15.00 0.98 19.54
N ARG A 134 15.51 0.33 18.48
CA ARG A 134 16.87 -0.25 18.49
C ARG A 134 17.95 0.82 18.64
N ARG A 135 17.80 1.97 17.97
CA ARG A 135 18.73 3.11 18.11
C ARG A 135 18.63 3.73 19.50
N ALA A 136 17.43 3.87 20.07
CA ALA A 136 17.25 4.35 21.43
C ALA A 136 17.91 3.43 22.46
N LYS A 137 17.73 2.11 22.31
CA LYS A 137 18.42 1.12 23.15
C LYS A 137 19.94 1.25 23.03
N LYS A 138 20.48 1.36 21.82
CA LYS A 138 21.92 1.55 21.59
C LYS A 138 22.42 2.88 22.16
N ALA A 139 21.64 3.96 22.06
CA ALA A 139 21.97 5.24 22.67
C ALA A 139 22.08 5.10 24.20
N HIS A 140 21.13 4.41 24.83
CA HIS A 140 21.18 4.09 26.26
C HIS A 140 22.42 3.26 26.62
N GLU A 141 22.76 2.23 25.82
CA GLU A 141 23.99 1.44 25.99
C GLU A 141 25.27 2.28 25.85
N MET A 142 25.26 3.32 25.01
CA MET A 142 26.35 4.29 24.87
C MET A 142 26.36 5.36 25.98
N GLY A 143 25.50 5.25 26.99
CA GLY A 143 25.40 6.23 28.08
C GLY A 143 24.75 7.56 27.66
N LEU A 144 24.11 7.63 26.48
CA LEU A 144 23.28 8.75 26.07
C LEU A 144 21.94 8.63 26.81
N THR A 145 21.89 9.22 28.00
CA THR A 145 20.66 9.28 28.79
C THR A 145 19.79 10.46 28.34
N TYR A 146 18.47 10.29 28.48
CA TYR A 146 17.53 11.39 28.32
C TYR A 146 17.93 12.53 29.26
N GLN A 147 18.39 13.64 28.69
CA GLN A 147 18.59 14.87 29.45
C GLN A 147 17.28 15.64 29.46
N LYS A 148 16.63 15.67 30.64
CA LYS A 148 15.49 16.54 30.87
C LYS A 148 15.91 17.98 30.53
N PRO A 149 15.11 18.73 29.75
CA PRO A 149 15.42 20.11 29.45
C PRO A 149 15.67 20.92 30.72
N LEU A 150 16.69 21.78 30.67
CA LEU A 150 16.91 22.73 31.76
C LEU A 150 15.66 23.59 31.94
N PRO A 151 15.19 23.81 33.17
CA PRO A 151 14.07 24.70 33.42
C PRO A 151 14.41 26.13 32.98
N SER A 152 13.42 26.86 32.45
CA SER A 152 13.58 28.21 31.88
C SER A 152 14.32 29.18 32.82
N ASN A 153 14.07 29.08 34.13
CA ASN A 153 14.73 29.90 35.15
C ASN A 153 16.27 29.77 35.14
N ASN A 154 16.80 28.57 34.84
CA ASN A 154 18.25 28.37 34.74
C ASN A 154 18.82 29.08 33.52
N TYR A 155 18.10 29.09 32.39
CA TYR A 155 18.54 29.83 31.22
C TYR A 155 18.50 31.34 31.42
N ILE A 156 17.51 31.87 32.14
CA ILE A 156 17.43 33.31 32.45
C ILE A 156 18.66 33.75 33.25
N SER A 157 18.98 33.03 34.33
CA SER A 157 20.16 33.31 35.16
C SER A 157 21.47 33.21 34.35
N ASN A 158 21.62 32.14 33.56
CA ASN A 158 22.79 31.97 32.69
C ASN A 158 22.91 33.10 31.65
N SER A 159 21.80 33.54 31.08
CA SER A 159 21.76 34.63 30.10
C SER A 159 22.22 35.95 30.72
N MET A 160 21.77 36.27 31.92
CA MET A 160 22.22 37.44 32.68
C MET A 160 23.74 37.36 32.94
N ALA A 161 24.24 36.19 33.36
CA ALA A 161 25.66 35.98 33.61
C ALA A 161 26.52 36.14 32.35
N ILE A 162 26.09 35.58 31.22
CA ILE A 162 26.76 35.71 29.92
C ILE A 162 26.82 37.18 29.51
N CYS A 163 25.67 37.86 29.48
CA CYS A 163 25.59 39.25 29.00
C CYS A 163 26.34 40.22 29.92
N LYS A 164 26.29 40.01 31.24
CA LYS A 164 27.04 40.83 32.19
C LYS A 164 28.55 40.65 31.97
N LYS A 165 29.02 39.41 31.81
CA LYS A 165 30.44 39.12 31.56
C LYS A 165 30.93 39.71 30.23
N GLU A 166 30.13 39.62 29.17
CA GLU A 166 30.50 40.09 27.83
C GLU A 166 30.56 41.63 27.73
N TRP A 167 29.64 42.32 28.42
CA TRP A 167 29.47 43.77 28.30
C TRP A 167 29.97 44.58 29.50
N THR A 168 30.53 43.94 30.53
CA THR A 168 31.36 44.62 31.54
C THR A 168 32.79 44.76 31.03
N LYS A 169 33.22 46.01 30.79
CA LYS A 169 34.60 46.34 30.39
C LYS A 169 35.21 47.28 31.43
N ARG A 170 36.41 46.96 31.92
CA ARG A 170 37.13 47.74 32.95
C ARG A 170 36.27 48.05 34.20
N GLY A 171 35.42 47.09 34.61
CA GLY A 171 34.53 47.23 35.75
C GLY A 171 33.24 48.02 35.51
N GLN A 172 33.05 48.62 34.33
CA GLN A 172 31.83 49.34 33.96
C GLN A 172 30.96 48.50 33.02
N LEU A 173 29.68 48.39 33.34
CA LEU A 173 28.70 47.67 32.50
C LEU A 173 28.13 48.63 31.44
N ASP A 174 28.29 48.28 30.16
CA ASP A 174 27.54 48.93 29.09
C ASP A 174 26.08 48.45 29.15
N ASN A 175 25.21 49.25 29.78
CA ASN A 175 23.82 48.87 29.99
C ASN A 175 23.07 48.70 28.66
N ARG A 176 23.35 49.51 27.64
CA ARG A 176 22.66 49.40 26.34
C ARG A 176 22.99 48.05 25.69
N MET A 177 24.27 47.69 25.67
CA MET A 177 24.70 46.44 25.05
C MET A 177 24.32 45.21 25.88
N TYR A 178 24.32 45.33 27.22
CA TYR A 178 23.78 44.33 28.12
C TYR A 178 22.31 44.01 27.81
N GLN A 179 21.45 45.04 27.70
CA GLN A 179 20.03 44.84 27.39
C GLN A 179 19.81 44.23 25.99
N HIS A 180 20.60 44.68 25.01
CA HIS A 180 20.58 44.10 23.66
C HIS A 180 20.95 42.61 23.67
N CYS A 181 22.01 42.25 24.38
CA CYS A 181 22.43 40.87 24.57
C CYS A 181 21.33 40.05 25.25
N LEU A 182 20.77 40.55 26.36
CA LEU A 182 19.77 39.86 27.15
C LEU A 182 18.51 39.58 26.31
N LYS A 183 18.04 40.56 25.53
CA LYS A 183 16.93 40.36 24.59
C LYS A 183 17.20 39.22 23.60
N GLY A 184 18.41 39.16 23.05
CA GLY A 184 18.82 38.07 22.15
C GLY A 184 18.89 36.71 22.85
N GLN A 185 19.32 36.67 24.11
CA GLN A 185 19.34 35.43 24.89
C GLN A 185 17.93 34.95 25.24
N LEU A 186 17.03 35.84 25.67
CA LEU A 186 15.64 35.52 25.97
C LEU A 186 14.90 34.96 24.74
N SER A 187 15.09 35.56 23.57
CA SER A 187 14.57 35.00 22.32
C SER A 187 15.12 33.60 22.01
N GLY A 188 16.36 33.32 22.42
CA GLY A 188 16.94 31.98 22.38
C GLY A 188 16.20 30.99 23.28
N ILE A 189 15.83 31.41 24.50
CA ILE A 189 15.07 30.59 25.46
C ILE A 189 13.70 30.23 24.86
N ASP A 190 12.97 31.23 24.36
CA ASP A 190 11.66 31.02 23.72
C ASP A 190 11.77 30.02 22.57
N LYS A 191 12.85 30.10 21.79
CA LYS A 191 13.08 29.17 20.69
C LYS A 191 13.43 27.76 21.15
N VAL A 192 14.24 27.60 22.20
CA VAL A 192 14.51 26.28 22.80
C VAL A 192 13.21 25.67 23.31
N ASP A 193 12.36 26.44 23.98
CA ASP A 193 11.07 25.96 24.51
C ASP A 193 10.10 25.57 23.38
N GLU A 194 10.03 26.35 22.30
CA GLU A 194 9.26 26.02 21.10
C GLU A 194 9.73 24.68 20.50
N LEU A 195 11.04 24.52 20.31
CA LEU A 195 11.62 23.30 19.75
C LEU A 195 11.41 22.08 20.66
N ASN A 196 11.56 22.25 21.98
CA ASN A 196 11.30 21.19 22.96
C ASN A 196 9.84 20.75 22.94
N LYS A 197 8.88 21.68 22.79
CA LYS A 197 7.45 21.34 22.67
C LYS A 197 7.16 20.65 21.34
N LYS A 198 7.74 21.12 20.25
CA LYS A 198 7.47 20.60 18.90
C LYS A 198 8.07 19.21 18.66
N TYR A 199 9.21 18.92 19.27
CA TYR A 199 9.96 17.68 19.06
C TYR A 199 10.06 16.81 20.32
N SER A 200 9.25 17.09 21.36
CA SER A 200 9.18 16.39 22.67
C SER A 200 9.20 14.86 22.54
N GLU A 201 8.47 14.35 21.56
CA GLU A 201 8.23 12.92 21.33
C GLU A 201 9.17 12.31 20.28
N ARG A 202 10.08 13.10 19.70
CA ARG A 202 10.97 12.62 18.64
C ARG A 202 12.30 12.17 19.23
N GLU A 203 12.58 10.87 19.14
CA GLU A 203 13.78 10.25 19.71
C GLU A 203 15.08 10.90 19.24
N PHE A 204 15.19 11.20 17.93
CA PHE A 204 16.40 11.83 17.36
C PHE A 204 16.74 13.15 18.05
N TYR A 205 15.72 13.88 18.53
CA TYR A 205 15.86 15.16 19.19
C TYR A 205 16.35 14.97 20.62
N PHE A 206 15.66 14.18 21.44
CA PHE A 206 15.99 14.05 22.87
C PHE A 206 17.17 13.14 23.19
N LEU A 207 17.49 12.18 22.32
CA LEU A 207 18.59 11.24 22.57
C LEU A 207 19.92 11.70 21.98
N ILE A 208 19.88 12.54 20.93
CA ILE A 208 21.08 12.92 20.17
C ILE A 208 21.21 14.44 20.10
N ALA A 209 20.28 15.12 19.42
CA ALA A 209 20.43 16.56 19.13
C ALA A 209 20.50 17.42 20.40
N TYR A 210 19.58 17.21 21.35
CA TYR A 210 19.49 18.01 22.56
C TYR A 210 20.68 17.78 23.51
N PRO A 211 21.05 16.54 23.87
CA PRO A 211 22.25 16.30 24.67
C PRO A 211 23.52 16.83 24.01
N TYR A 212 23.67 16.67 22.69
CA TYR A 212 24.82 17.20 21.95
C TYR A 212 24.89 18.73 22.03
N CYS A 213 23.80 19.43 21.73
CA CYS A 213 23.77 20.89 21.73
C CYS A 213 23.93 21.48 23.13
N ILE A 214 23.30 20.88 24.14
CA ILE A 214 23.47 21.29 25.54
C ILE A 214 24.92 21.14 25.97
N LYS A 215 25.52 19.97 25.74
CA LYS A 215 26.92 19.71 26.10
C LYS A 215 27.87 20.66 25.38
N LYS A 216 27.63 20.93 24.10
CA LYS A 216 28.47 21.80 23.27
C LYS A 216 28.43 23.27 23.72
N TRP A 217 27.26 23.75 24.13
CA TRP A 217 27.02 25.17 24.43
C TRP A 217 26.83 25.47 25.92
N THR A 218 27.18 24.51 26.78
CA THR A 218 27.28 24.70 28.22
C THR A 218 28.74 24.71 28.63
N THR A 219 29.23 25.85 29.10
CA THR A 219 30.62 26.00 29.57
C THR A 219 30.61 26.31 31.06
N ARG A 220 31.28 25.46 31.86
CA ARG A 220 31.37 25.63 33.34
C ARG A 220 30.00 25.84 34.00
N GLY A 221 29.01 25.06 33.58
CA GLY A 221 27.62 25.13 34.10
C GLY A 221 26.77 26.27 33.52
N VAL A 222 27.34 27.16 32.71
CA VAL A 222 26.61 28.26 32.07
C VAL A 222 26.22 27.87 30.66
N ALA A 223 24.93 27.63 30.46
CA ALA A 223 24.33 27.26 29.18
C ALA A 223 23.95 28.51 28.37
N ASN A 224 24.35 28.59 27.10
CA ASN A 224 24.00 29.69 26.21
C ASN A 224 22.75 29.34 25.38
N PRO A 225 21.54 29.76 25.79
CA PRO A 225 20.29 29.32 25.16
C PRO A 225 20.19 29.74 23.69
N ARG A 226 20.72 30.91 23.32
CA ARG A 226 20.74 31.35 21.91
C ARG A 226 21.55 30.41 21.03
N MET A 227 22.72 29.98 21.49
CA MET A 227 23.57 29.05 20.73
C MET A 227 23.01 27.62 20.74
N ILE A 228 22.37 27.21 21.83
CA ILE A 228 21.62 25.94 21.89
C ILE A 228 20.49 25.94 20.86
N ALA A 229 19.66 26.98 20.80
CA ALA A 229 18.59 27.10 19.81
C ALA A 229 19.13 27.03 18.37
N HIS A 230 20.23 27.74 18.08
CA HIS A 230 20.86 27.69 16.77
C HIS A 230 21.35 26.28 16.43
N CYS A 231 22.05 25.62 17.35
CA CYS A 231 22.52 24.26 17.20
C CYS A 231 21.39 23.26 16.95
N LEU A 232 20.32 23.34 17.73
CA LEU A 232 19.16 22.45 17.60
C LEU A 232 18.51 22.57 16.22
N ASN A 233 18.37 23.79 15.69
CA ASN A 233 17.88 23.97 14.32
C ASN A 233 18.80 23.31 13.30
N SER A 234 20.12 23.46 13.42
CA SER A 234 21.07 22.77 12.54
C SER A 234 20.98 21.24 12.64
N GLU A 235 20.76 20.69 13.85
CA GLU A 235 20.56 19.25 14.04
C GLU A 235 19.25 18.77 13.40
N ILE A 236 18.18 19.56 13.49
CA ILE A 236 16.88 19.26 12.86
C ILE A 236 17.02 19.28 11.33
N GLU A 237 17.65 20.29 10.75
CA GLU A 237 17.90 20.32 9.29
C GLU A 237 18.81 19.17 8.86
N GLY A 238 19.86 18.87 9.63
CA GLY A 238 20.71 17.70 9.39
C GLY A 238 19.92 16.39 9.38
N LYS A 239 18.94 16.22 10.30
CA LYS A 239 18.08 15.04 10.29
C LYS A 239 17.21 14.97 9.04
N LYS A 240 16.64 16.09 8.59
CA LYS A 240 15.85 16.15 7.34
C LYS A 240 16.70 15.79 6.14
N ASP A 241 17.94 16.26 6.07
CA ASP A 241 18.88 15.91 5.01
C ASP A 241 19.16 14.39 4.99
N VAL A 242 19.38 13.79 6.17
CA VAL A 242 19.55 12.32 6.27
C VAL A 242 18.33 11.57 5.73
N ASP A 243 17.12 12.01 6.07
CA ASP A 243 15.89 11.38 5.60
C ASP A 243 15.73 11.54 4.09
N TYR A 244 16.04 12.73 3.55
CA TYR A 244 16.11 12.95 2.12
C TYR A 244 17.07 11.96 1.42
N TYR A 245 18.27 11.75 1.95
CA TYR A 245 19.20 10.77 1.36
C TYR A 245 18.68 9.34 1.44
N ARG A 246 17.99 8.95 2.52
CA ARG A 246 17.38 7.61 2.64
C ARG A 246 16.25 7.36 1.65
N ASP A 247 15.56 8.41 1.24
CA ASP A 247 14.43 8.30 0.30
C ASP A 247 14.87 8.33 -1.16
N ASN A 248 16.06 8.87 -1.45
CA ASN A 248 16.56 9.05 -2.82
C ASN A 248 17.73 8.11 -3.20
N TYR A 249 18.35 7.43 -2.24
CA TYR A 249 19.51 6.55 -2.47
C TYR A 249 19.30 5.18 -1.81
N ASP A 250 20.25 4.26 -2.00
CA ASP A 250 20.19 2.94 -1.35
C ASP A 250 20.17 3.07 0.18
N ARG A 251 18.99 2.83 0.76
CA ARG A 251 18.73 3.02 2.19
C ARG A 251 19.70 2.24 3.08
N ALA A 252 20.09 1.03 2.67
CA ALA A 252 21.02 0.19 3.44
C ALA A 252 22.43 0.79 3.50
N ALA A 253 22.95 1.28 2.36
CA ALA A 253 24.22 2.00 2.33
C ALA A 253 24.19 3.29 3.16
N ILE A 254 23.10 4.07 3.07
CA ILE A 254 22.93 5.29 3.88
C ILE A 254 22.92 4.98 5.37
N ASP A 255 22.14 3.98 5.80
CA ASP A 255 22.04 3.61 7.22
C ASP A 255 23.39 3.17 7.80
N LYS A 256 24.21 2.47 7.02
CA LYS A 256 25.58 2.11 7.43
C LYS A 256 26.45 3.34 7.69
N ILE A 257 26.33 4.39 6.87
CA ILE A 257 27.06 5.65 7.07
C ILE A 257 26.52 6.39 8.29
N VAL A 258 25.19 6.44 8.45
CA VAL A 258 24.52 7.08 9.59
C VAL A 258 24.98 6.46 10.90
N ASP A 259 24.97 5.14 11.00
CA ASP A 259 25.35 4.44 12.23
C ASP A 259 26.81 4.72 12.60
N ALA A 260 27.74 4.69 11.63
CA ALA A 260 29.14 5.01 11.86
C ALA A 260 29.35 6.48 12.27
N ALA A 261 28.70 7.41 11.58
CA ALA A 261 28.83 8.84 11.84
C ALA A 261 28.18 9.27 13.16
N LEU A 262 27.05 8.67 13.56
CA LEU A 262 26.42 8.96 14.86
C LEU A 262 27.29 8.51 16.03
N ILE A 263 27.94 7.35 15.91
CA ILE A 263 28.91 6.87 16.92
C ILE A 263 30.06 7.87 17.05
N GLN A 264 30.56 8.39 15.93
CA GLN A 264 31.72 9.27 15.92
C GLN A 264 31.40 10.70 16.40
N TYR A 265 30.30 11.29 15.91
CA TYR A 265 30.04 12.72 16.06
C TYR A 265 28.90 13.06 17.02
N GLN A 266 27.98 12.13 17.25
CA GLN A 266 26.75 12.37 18.03
C GLN A 266 25.96 13.60 17.54
N SER A 267 26.01 13.89 16.23
CA SER A 267 25.38 15.06 15.60
C SER A 267 24.82 14.70 14.22
N TRP A 268 23.54 14.96 14.02
CA TRP A 268 22.82 14.77 12.76
C TRP A 268 23.33 15.67 11.65
N ASN A 269 23.72 16.91 11.97
CA ASN A 269 24.32 17.81 10.98
C ASN A 269 25.64 17.23 10.43
N MET A 270 26.48 16.68 11.32
CA MET A 270 27.73 16.03 10.90
C MET A 270 27.50 14.69 10.18
N VAL A 271 26.41 13.98 10.50
CA VAL A 271 26.00 12.79 9.75
C VAL A 271 25.60 13.15 8.33
N ALA A 272 24.75 14.17 8.14
CA ALA A 272 24.35 14.66 6.82
C ALA A 272 25.58 15.07 5.99
N TYR A 273 26.51 15.79 6.60
CA TYR A 273 27.78 16.13 5.98
C TYR A 273 28.60 14.89 5.55
N SER A 274 28.66 13.87 6.41
CA SER A 274 29.38 12.61 6.14
C SER A 274 28.77 11.83 4.97
N ILE A 275 27.44 11.81 4.86
CA ILE A 275 26.73 11.20 3.74
C ILE A 275 27.04 11.95 2.45
N LYS A 276 26.88 13.28 2.45
CA LYS A 276 27.13 14.14 1.29
C LYS A 276 28.55 13.99 0.73
N ARG A 277 29.54 13.72 1.59
CA ARG A 277 30.93 13.47 1.17
C ARG A 277 31.18 12.12 0.50
N ARG A 278 30.34 11.11 0.76
CA ARG A 278 30.52 9.73 0.27
C ARG A 278 29.70 9.41 -0.97
N ILE A 279 28.66 10.19 -1.24
CA ILE A 279 27.78 10.03 -2.41
C ILE A 279 28.26 10.86 -3.61
N LYS A 280 29.09 11.88 -3.37
CA LYS A 280 29.81 12.59 -4.43
C LYS A 280 30.85 11.69 -5.08
#